data_AF-A0A434ER37-F1
#
_entry.id   AF-A0A434ER37-F1
#
_cell.length_a   1.000
_cell.length_b   1.000
_cell.length_c   1.000
_cell.angle_alpha   90.00
_cell.angle_beta   90.00
_cell.angle_gamma   90.00
#
_symmetry.space_group_name_H-M   'P 1'
#
loop_
_entity.id
_entity.type
_entity.pdbx_description
1 polymer ?
#
loop_
_entity_poly.entity_id
_entity_poly.type
_entity_poly.pdbx_seq_one_letter_code
_entity_poly.pdbx_strand_id
1 'polypeptide(L)'
;AFMSSVLYPAVLRLYYAHRYTADGEGLRPVKQAAVAEMDRGFAILDRALAGRDWLAGETLSLADIYLVMLVAWHPEVEKARAAWPNIERLWARLRENELMQKLNASHEMWA
;
A
#
# COMPACT_ATOMS: atom_id res chain seq x y z
N ALA A 1 11.36 -8.14 -1.46
CA ALA A 1 12.19 -7.49 -0.42
C ALA A 1 11.67 -6.09 -0.07
N PHE A 2 11.67 -5.13 -0.99
CA PHE A 2 11.31 -3.73 -0.71
C PHE A 2 10.00 -3.54 0.07
N MET A 3 8.89 -4.10 -0.41
CA MET A 3 7.58 -3.93 0.25
C MET A 3 7.56 -4.48 1.69
N SER A 4 8.16 -5.66 1.92
CA SER A 4 8.13 -6.30 3.23
C SER A 4 9.09 -5.68 4.25
N SER A 5 10.20 -5.08 3.79
CA SER A 5 11.25 -4.54 4.68
C SER A 5 11.24 -3.01 4.82
N VAL A 6 10.57 -2.29 3.92
CA VAL A 6 10.51 -0.83 3.92
C VAL A 6 9.07 -0.36 4.07
N LEU A 7 8.21 -0.68 3.09
CA LEU A 7 6.87 -0.12 3.03
C LEU A 7 5.97 -0.64 4.15
N TYR A 8 5.93 -1.96 4.37
CA TYR A 8 5.09 -2.55 5.42
C TYR A 8 5.50 -2.09 6.84
N PRO A 9 6.80 -2.02 7.19
CA PRO A 9 7.22 -1.40 8.45
C PRO A 9 6.77 0.06 8.62
N ALA A 10 6.74 0.86 7.54
CA ALA A 10 6.20 2.22 7.60
C ALA A 10 4.69 2.22 7.94
N VAL A 11 3.92 1.32 7.30
CA VAL A 11 2.50 1.10 7.66
C VAL A 11 2.36 0.71 9.13
N LEU A 12 3.19 -0.22 9.62
CA LEU A 12 3.16 -0.63 11.02
C LEU A 12 3.51 0.51 12.00
N ARG A 13 4.42 1.43 11.63
CA ARG A 13 4.73 2.61 12.46
C ARG A 13 3.54 3.57 12.58
N LEU A 14 2.70 3.66 11.56
CA LEU A 14 1.48 4.45 11.63
C LEU A 14 0.48 3.86 12.64
N TYR A 15 0.18 2.57 12.52
CA TYR A 15 -0.85 1.91 13.33
C TYR A 15 -0.36 1.52 14.74
N TYR A 16 0.94 1.30 14.90
CA TYR A 16 1.57 0.89 16.17
C TYR A 16 2.64 1.90 16.63
N ALA A 17 2.38 3.19 16.46
CA ALA A 17 3.31 4.28 16.82
C ALA A 17 3.85 4.19 18.26
N HIS A 18 3.05 3.68 19.20
CA HIS A 18 3.44 3.47 20.60
C HIS A 18 4.62 2.50 20.79
N ARG A 19 4.96 1.68 19.78
CA ARG A 19 6.14 0.80 19.82
C ARG A 19 7.45 1.54 19.49
N TYR A 20 7.36 2.77 19.00
CA TYR A 20 8.48 3.56 18.49
C TYR A 20 8.76 4.83 19.30
N THR A 21 7.97 5.09 20.34
CA THR A 21 8.20 6.16 21.31
C THR A 21 7.58 5.77 22.65
N ALA A 22 8.29 6.08 23.74
CA ALA A 22 7.75 6.00 25.10
C ALA A 22 7.10 7.32 25.54
N ASP A 23 7.36 8.41 24.81
CA ASP A 23 6.74 9.71 25.01
C ASP A 23 5.40 9.78 24.25
N GLY A 24 4.33 10.08 24.99
CA GLY A 24 2.98 10.23 24.45
C GLY A 24 2.85 11.39 23.46
N GLU A 25 3.60 12.48 23.68
CA GLU A 25 3.62 13.61 22.73
C GLU A 25 4.33 13.23 21.42
N GLY A 26 5.23 12.23 21.47
CA GLY A 26 5.92 11.67 20.31
C GLY A 26 5.03 10.87 19.35
N LEU A 27 3.81 10.48 19.75
CA LEU A 27 2.95 9.63 18.92
C LEU A 27 2.55 10.29 17.59
N ARG A 28 2.22 11.58 17.62
CA ARG A 28 1.76 12.32 16.44
C ARG A 28 2.90 12.54 15.43
N PRO A 29 4.09 13.02 15.83
CA PRO A 29 5.25 13.08 14.93
C PRO A 29 5.62 11.73 14.31
N VAL A 30 5.59 10.63 15.08
CA VAL A 30 5.87 9.28 14.55
C VAL A 30 4.90 8.90 13.45
N LYS A 31 3.60 9.12 13.65
CA LYS A 31 2.58 8.85 12.62
C LYS A 31 2.78 9.71 11.36
N GLN A 32 3.11 10.99 11.52
CA GLN A 32 3.38 11.87 10.37
C GLN A 32 4.60 11.40 9.57
N ALA A 33 5.69 11.02 10.26
CA ALA A 33 6.87 10.48 9.61
C ALA A 33 6.59 9.15 8.89
N ALA A 34 5.75 8.29 9.50
CA ALA A 34 5.33 7.02 8.91
C ALA A 34 4.54 7.23 7.61
N VAL A 35 3.56 8.13 7.57
CA VAL A 35 2.81 8.46 6.33
C VAL A 35 3.75 9.01 5.26
N ALA A 36 4.65 9.93 5.60
CA ALA A 36 5.61 10.46 4.64
C ALA A 36 6.57 9.37 4.09
N GLU A 37 6.91 8.36 4.89
CA GLU A 37 7.69 7.21 4.43
C GLU A 37 6.87 6.27 3.53
N MET A 38 5.60 6.02 3.87
CA MET A 38 4.66 5.29 3.03
C MET A 38 4.54 5.96 1.65
N ASP A 39 4.30 7.28 1.61
CA ASP A 39 4.15 8.06 0.38
C ASP A 39 5.37 7.91 -0.55
N ARG A 40 6.58 8.01 0.02
CA ARG A 40 7.82 7.80 -0.73
C ARG A 40 7.92 6.36 -1.27
N GLY A 41 7.53 5.38 -0.46
CA GLY A 41 7.53 3.97 -0.85
C GLY A 41 6.56 3.70 -2.01
N PHE A 42 5.33 4.22 -1.94
CA PHE A 42 4.35 4.11 -3.02
C PHE A 42 4.81 4.84 -4.28
N ALA A 43 5.40 6.03 -4.17
CA ALA A 43 5.94 6.75 -5.33
C ALA A 43 7.05 5.96 -6.06
N ILE A 44 7.89 5.21 -5.33
CA ILE A 44 8.90 4.33 -5.93
C ILE A 44 8.23 3.18 -6.69
N LEU A 45 7.23 2.54 -6.09
CA LEU A 45 6.53 1.40 -6.69
C LEU A 45 5.66 1.81 -7.88
N ASP A 46 4.99 2.95 -7.80
CA ASP A 46 4.22 3.52 -8.91
C ASP A 46 5.12 3.76 -10.13
N ARG A 47 6.30 4.36 -9.92
CA ARG A 47 7.30 4.53 -10.98
C ARG A 47 7.79 3.19 -11.52
N ALA A 48 7.99 2.19 -10.67
CA ALA A 48 8.42 0.86 -11.09
C ALA A 48 7.35 0.09 -11.90
N LEU A 49 6.08 0.50 -11.80
CA LEU A 49 4.95 -0.01 -12.58
C LEU A 49 4.74 0.74 -13.91
N ALA A 50 5.44 1.85 -14.14
CA ALA A 50 5.29 2.61 -15.37
C ALA A 50 5.60 1.74 -16.60
N GLY A 51 4.64 1.64 -17.53
CA GLY A 51 4.76 0.84 -18.75
C GLY A 51 4.70 -0.68 -18.54
N ARG A 52 4.32 -1.17 -17.35
CA ARG A 52 4.28 -2.61 -17.01
C ARG A 52 2.92 -3.01 -16.49
N ASP A 53 2.40 -4.14 -16.95
CA ASP A 53 1.09 -4.61 -16.47
C ASP A 53 1.13 -5.07 -15.01
N TRP A 54 2.22 -5.71 -14.60
CA TRP A 54 2.41 -6.32 -13.28
C TRP A 54 3.73 -5.85 -12.64
N LEU A 55 3.78 -5.85 -11.32
CA LEU A 55 4.91 -5.35 -10.55
C LEU A 55 6.18 -6.18 -10.75
N ALA A 56 6.03 -7.49 -10.96
CA ALA A 56 7.13 -8.43 -11.19
C ALA A 56 6.81 -9.40 -12.32
N GLY A 57 7.70 -9.48 -13.32
CA GLY A 57 7.50 -10.34 -14.50
C GLY A 57 6.39 -9.85 -15.43
N GLU A 58 5.79 -10.80 -16.16
CA GLU A 58 4.78 -10.56 -17.20
C GLU A 58 3.37 -11.06 -16.81
N THR A 59 3.23 -11.67 -15.63
CA THR A 59 1.97 -12.24 -15.13
C THR A 59 1.67 -11.76 -13.72
N LEU A 60 0.39 -11.85 -13.32
CA LEU A 60 -0.03 -11.61 -11.94
C LEU A 60 0.80 -12.42 -10.95
N SER A 61 1.22 -11.77 -9.87
CA SER A 61 1.98 -12.37 -8.78
C SER A 61 1.44 -11.94 -7.42
N LEU A 62 1.89 -12.62 -6.35
CA LEU A 62 1.62 -12.19 -4.97
C LEU A 62 2.13 -10.77 -4.69
N ALA A 63 3.11 -10.27 -5.45
CA ALA A 63 3.62 -8.91 -5.26
C ALA A 63 2.55 -7.85 -5.58
N ASP A 64 1.71 -8.10 -6.59
CA ASP A 64 0.65 -7.19 -7.00
C ASP A 64 -0.45 -7.11 -5.94
N ILE A 65 -0.87 -8.27 -5.44
CA ILE A 65 -1.88 -8.41 -4.38
C ILE A 65 -1.38 -7.75 -3.09
N TYR A 66 -0.11 -7.98 -2.74
CA TYR A 66 0.49 -7.40 -1.55
C TYR A 66 0.62 -5.88 -1.65
N LEU A 67 0.97 -5.34 -2.83
CA LEU A 67 0.98 -3.89 -3.06
C LEU A 67 -0.40 -3.28 -2.86
N VAL A 68 -1.44 -3.87 -3.46
CA VAL A 68 -2.80 -3.33 -3.33
C VAL A 68 -3.29 -3.36 -1.89
N MET A 69 -3.01 -4.45 -1.16
CA MET A 69 -3.32 -4.51 0.26
C MET A 69 -2.65 -3.38 1.06
N LEU A 70 -1.37 -3.08 0.78
CA LEU A 70 -0.65 -2.01 1.48
C LEU A 70 -1.19 -0.62 1.17
N VAL A 71 -1.54 -0.32 -0.09
CA VAL A 71 -2.12 0.99 -0.45
C VAL A 71 -3.54 1.16 0.09
N ALA A 72 -4.31 0.08 0.22
CA ALA A 72 -5.63 0.11 0.87
C ALA A 72 -5.55 0.48 2.36
N TRP A 73 -4.40 0.27 3.00
CA TRP A 73 -4.12 0.70 4.38
C TRP A 73 -3.53 2.12 4.45
N HIS A 74 -3.49 2.87 3.36
CA HIS A 74 -3.13 4.28 3.42
C HIS A 74 -4.25 5.08 4.15
N PRO A 75 -3.95 5.94 5.13
CA PRO A 75 -4.97 6.66 5.90
C PRO A 75 -5.80 7.64 5.05
N GLU A 76 -5.27 8.05 3.90
CA GLU A 76 -5.96 8.88 2.90
C GLU A 76 -6.05 8.07 1.58
N VAL A 77 -6.81 6.99 1.54
CA VAL A 77 -6.82 6.04 0.40
C VAL A 77 -7.25 6.69 -0.93
N GLU A 78 -8.26 7.55 -0.94
CA GLU A 78 -8.71 8.23 -2.17
C GLU A 78 -7.62 9.15 -2.76
N LYS A 79 -6.90 9.85 -1.87
CA LYS A 79 -5.75 10.67 -2.26
C LYS A 79 -4.60 9.82 -2.78
N ALA A 80 -4.36 8.67 -2.17
CA ALA A 80 -3.37 7.70 -2.61
C ALA A 80 -3.67 7.19 -4.04
N ARG A 81 -4.93 6.82 -4.31
CA ARG A 81 -5.38 6.39 -5.65
C ARG A 81 -5.16 7.48 -6.71
N ALA A 82 -5.42 8.74 -6.36
CA ALA A 82 -5.17 9.87 -7.25
C ALA A 82 -3.67 10.19 -7.46
N ALA A 83 -2.84 10.00 -6.43
CA ALA A 83 -1.41 10.31 -6.48
C ALA A 83 -0.57 9.26 -7.24
N TRP A 84 -1.02 8.01 -7.29
CA TRP A 84 -0.27 6.88 -7.86
C TRP A 84 -1.09 6.15 -8.94
N PRO A 85 -1.18 6.72 -10.15
CA PRO A 85 -2.07 6.21 -11.20
C PRO A 85 -1.68 4.84 -11.75
N ASN A 86 -0.40 4.44 -11.70
CA ASN A 86 0.01 3.10 -12.12
C ASN A 86 -0.38 2.05 -11.08
N ILE A 87 -0.32 2.40 -9.80
CA ILE A 87 -0.86 1.58 -8.71
C ILE A 87 -2.38 1.46 -8.84
N GLU A 88 -3.09 2.56 -9.11
CA GLU A 88 -4.55 2.50 -9.30
C GLU A 88 -4.94 1.65 -10.52
N ARG A 89 -4.20 1.75 -11.64
CA ARG A 89 -4.41 0.86 -12.80
C ARG A 89 -4.27 -0.61 -12.40
N LEU A 90 -3.24 -0.95 -11.63
CA LEU A 90 -3.05 -2.31 -11.12
C LEU A 90 -4.20 -2.73 -10.20
N TRP A 91 -4.64 -1.85 -9.30
CA TRP A 91 -5.75 -2.10 -8.38
C TRP A 91 -7.06 -2.32 -9.15
N ALA A 92 -7.40 -1.45 -10.11
CA ALA A 92 -8.59 -1.59 -10.95
C ALA A 92 -8.60 -2.94 -11.67
N ARG A 93 -7.47 -3.35 -12.26
CA ARG A 93 -7.34 -4.67 -12.90
C ARG A 93 -7.56 -5.83 -11.92
N LEU A 94 -7.08 -5.70 -10.68
CA LEU A 94 -7.33 -6.71 -9.64
C LEU A 94 -8.78 -6.74 -9.17
N ARG A 95 -9.53 -5.62 -9.21
CA ARG A 95 -10.98 -5.61 -8.94
C ARG A 95 -11.79 -6.36 -10.00
N GLU A 96 -11.25 -6.55 -11.20
CA GLU A 96 -11.89 -7.33 -12.27
C GLU A 96 -11.60 -8.84 -12.14
N ASN A 97 -10.67 -9.25 -11.27
CA ASN A 97 -10.35 -10.66 -11.08
C ASN A 97 -11.43 -11.37 -10.24
N GLU A 98 -12.00 -12.46 -10.78
CA GLU A 98 -13.12 -13.20 -10.16
C GLU A 98 -12.83 -13.68 -8.72
N LEU A 99 -11.62 -14.21 -8.47
CA LEU A 99 -11.24 -14.66 -7.14
C LEU A 99 -11.15 -13.47 -6.18
N MET A 100 -10.58 -12.36 -6.63
CA MET A 100 -10.47 -11.14 -5.83
C MET A 100 -11.83 -10.54 -5.52
N GLN A 101 -12.76 -10.53 -6.48
CA GLN A 101 -14.15 -10.09 -6.25
C GLN A 101 -14.82 -10.96 -5.18
N LYS A 102 -14.70 -12.28 -5.30
CA LYS A 102 -15.27 -13.22 -4.33
C LYS A 102 -14.71 -12.99 -2.92
N LEU A 103 -13.40 -12.84 -2.78
CA LEU A 103 -12.76 -12.61 -1.49
C LEU A 103 -13.09 -11.23 -0.91
N ASN A 104 -13.17 -10.19 -1.75
CA ASN A 104 -13.51 -8.85 -1.29
C ASN A 104 -14.97 -8.76 -0.83
N ALA A 105 -15.88 -9.49 -1.47
CA ALA A 105 -17.28 -9.57 -1.04
C ALA A 105 -17.47 -10.23 0.33
N SER A 106 -16.59 -11.17 0.73
CA SER A 106 -16.69 -11.86 2.02
C SER A 106 -15.85 -11.24 3.14
N HIS A 107 -14.80 -10.50 2.79
CA HIS A 107 -13.80 -10.05 3.77
C HIS A 107 -13.51 -8.55 3.73
N GLU A 108 -14.16 -7.80 2.83
CA GLU A 108 -14.00 -6.34 2.69
C GLU A 108 -12.52 -5.92 2.63
N MET A 109 -11.71 -6.71 1.92
CA MET A 109 -10.25 -6.61 1.99
C MET A 109 -9.78 -5.19 1.66
N TRP A 110 -10.29 -4.58 0.57
CA TRP A 110 -9.76 -3.34 0.00
C TRP A 110 -10.86 -2.38 -0.53
N ALA A 111 -11.84 -2.00 0.30
CA ALA A 111 -12.89 -1.02 -0.05
C ALA A 111 -12.31 0.27 -0.66
#